data_AF-W2PJ46-F1
#
_entry.id   AF-W2PJ46-F1
#
_cell.length_a   1.000
_cell.length_b   1.000
_cell.length_c   1.000
_cell.angle_alpha   90.00
_cell.angle_beta   90.00
_cell.angle_gamma   90.00
#
_symmetry.space_group_name_H-M   'P 1'
#
loop_
_entity.id
_entity.type
_entity.pdbx_description
1 polymer ?
#
loop_
_entity_poly.entity_id
_entity_poly.type
_entity_poly.pdbx_seq_one_letter_code
_entity_poly.pdbx_strand_id
1 'polypeptide(L)'
;MKRRLVGIYDPFHKQDYKAKVTTLIENVYLSPKILTINWRGASAMDFNCGVNSYRCRGDMESTTEDAVTTNIKTLSETELEKVRYKLFCYVLFGLLARDDK
;
A
#
# COMPACT_ATOMS: atom_id res chain seq x y z
N MET A 1 15.89 -1.77 21.75
CA MET A 1 15.35 -3.06 21.28
C MET A 1 14.54 -2.78 20.01
N LYS A 2 14.93 -3.29 18.83
CA LYS A 2 14.24 -3.00 17.56
C LYS A 2 12.91 -3.76 17.49
N ARG A 3 11.78 -3.06 17.34
CA ARG A 3 10.46 -3.68 17.10
C ARG A 3 10.30 -3.95 15.59
N ARG A 4 9.46 -4.92 15.24
CA ARG A 4 9.11 -5.18 13.84
C ARG A 4 7.82 -4.42 13.53
N LEU A 5 7.83 -3.62 12.46
CA LEU A 5 6.68 -2.84 12.05
C LEU A 5 5.92 -3.55 10.94
N VAL A 6 4.60 -3.57 11.02
CA VAL A 6 3.74 -3.97 9.89
C VAL A 6 2.74 -2.87 9.61
N GLY A 7 2.86 -2.24 8.44
CA GLY A 7 1.91 -1.25 7.96
C GLY A 7 0.74 -1.91 7.23
N ILE A 8 -0.49 -1.59 7.63
CA ILE A 8 -1.71 -2.02 6.94
C ILE A 8 -2.33 -0.80 6.27
N TYR A 9 -2.50 -0.87 4.95
CA TYR A 9 -3.25 0.11 4.17
C TYR A 9 -4.35 -0.59 3.38
N ASP A 10 -5.57 -0.08 3.51
CA ASP A 10 -6.72 -0.49 2.71
C ASP A 10 -7.30 0.73 1.99
N PRO A 11 -7.19 0.82 0.65
CA PRO A 11 -7.79 1.89 -0.14
C PRO A 11 -9.31 2.00 0.03
N PHE A 12 -10.01 0.92 0.40
CA PHE A 12 -11.47 0.95 0.58
C PHE A 12 -11.89 1.22 2.03
N HIS A 13 -10.92 1.32 2.94
CA HIS A 13 -11.12 1.56 4.38
C HIS A 13 -12.16 0.61 5.03
N LYS A 14 -12.22 -0.65 4.60
CA LYS A 14 -13.13 -1.65 5.14
C LYS A 14 -12.61 -2.11 6.51
N GLN A 15 -13.38 -1.85 7.56
CA GLN A 15 -13.00 -2.21 8.93
C GLN A 15 -12.76 -3.73 9.09
N ASP A 16 -13.56 -4.56 8.42
CA ASP A 16 -13.44 -6.02 8.49
C ASP A 16 -12.13 -6.56 7.91
N TYR A 17 -11.58 -5.89 6.89
CA TYR A 17 -10.31 -6.29 6.28
C TYR A 17 -9.16 -6.12 7.27
N LYS A 18 -9.15 -5.00 8.00
CA LYS A 18 -8.14 -4.71 9.01
C LYS A 18 -8.09 -5.76 10.12
N ALA A 19 -9.25 -6.14 10.66
CA ALA A 19 -9.32 -7.15 11.71
C ALA A 19 -8.74 -8.49 11.22
N LYS A 20 -9.17 -8.95 10.03
CA LYS A 20 -8.68 -10.19 9.42
C LYS A 20 -7.17 -10.19 9.20
N VAL A 21 -6.62 -9.12 8.65
CA VAL A 21 -5.17 -9.00 8.40
C VAL A 21 -4.38 -8.95 9.70
N THR A 22 -4.87 -8.25 10.72
CA THR A 22 -4.21 -8.18 12.04
C THR A 22 -4.13 -9.57 12.67
N THR A 23 -5.24 -10.32 12.70
CA THR A 23 -5.25 -11.70 13.19
C THR A 23 -4.30 -12.61 12.41
N LEU A 24 -4.21 -12.45 11.10
CA LEU A 24 -3.27 -13.23 10.28
C LEU A 24 -1.81 -12.92 10.65
N ILE A 25 -1.45 -11.65 10.83
CA ILE A 25 -0.10 -11.24 11.24
C ILE A 25 0.25 -11.83 12.61
N GLU A 26 -0.66 -11.72 13.57
CA GLU A 26 -0.46 -12.28 14.92
C GLU A 26 -0.25 -13.80 14.88
N ASN A 27 -1.04 -14.51 14.08
CA ASN A 27 -0.94 -15.96 13.92
C ASN A 27 0.35 -16.41 13.21
N VAL A 28 0.83 -15.68 12.20
CA VAL A 28 2.02 -16.06 11.43
C VAL A 28 3.29 -15.78 12.22
N TYR A 29 3.36 -14.62 12.88
CA TYR A 29 4.59 -14.16 13.49
C TYR A 29 4.70 -14.48 14.99
N LEU A 30 3.61 -14.89 15.65
CA LEU A 30 3.55 -15.41 17.03
C LEU A 30 4.31 -14.57 18.07
N SER A 31 4.47 -13.26 17.84
CA SER A 31 5.41 -12.43 18.62
C SER A 31 4.75 -11.16 19.13
N PRO A 32 4.82 -10.88 20.45
CA PRO A 32 4.35 -9.62 21.04
C PRO A 32 5.23 -8.41 20.64
N LYS A 33 6.22 -8.60 19.76
CA LYS A 33 7.16 -7.57 19.31
C LYS A 33 6.81 -6.97 17.95
N ILE A 34 5.68 -7.35 17.37
CA ILE A 34 5.16 -6.73 16.15
C ILE A 34 4.24 -5.58 16.52
N LEU A 35 4.54 -4.41 15.97
CA LEU A 35 3.67 -3.26 16.01
C LEU A 35 2.96 -3.16 14.67
N THR A 36 1.64 -3.40 14.69
CA THR A 36 0.79 -3.19 13.53
C THR A 36 0.33 -1.74 13.51
N ILE A 37 0.62 -1.03 12.43
CA ILE A 37 0.19 0.36 12.26
C ILE A 37 -0.77 0.47 11.09
N ASN A 38 -1.88 1.17 11.33
CA ASN A 38 -2.89 1.41 10.32
C ASN A 38 -2.57 2.71 9.58
N TRP A 39 -2.26 2.58 8.31
CA TRP A 39 -2.02 3.69 7.44
C TRP A 39 -3.34 4.21 6.89
N ARG A 40 -3.60 5.50 7.11
CA ARG A 40 -4.70 6.21 6.48
C ARG A 40 -4.16 6.92 5.25
N GLY A 41 -4.59 6.47 4.09
CA GLY A 41 -4.23 7.09 2.82
C GLY A 41 -5.47 7.44 2.00
N ALA A 42 -5.26 7.82 0.74
CA ALA A 42 -6.33 8.13 -0.19
C ALA A 42 -7.33 6.96 -0.30
N SER A 43 -8.62 7.26 -0.33
CA SER A 43 -9.63 6.23 -0.61
C SER A 43 -9.66 5.92 -2.10
N ALA A 44 -9.91 4.66 -2.44
CA ALA A 44 -10.31 4.26 -3.78
C ALA A 44 -11.83 4.30 -3.84
N MET A 45 -12.39 5.20 -4.66
CA MET A 45 -13.82 5.17 -4.97
C MET A 45 -14.16 4.15 -6.09
N ASP A 46 -13.17 3.73 -6.89
CA ASP A 46 -13.34 2.85 -8.08
C ASP A 46 -12.17 1.84 -8.25
N PHE A 47 -11.90 1.37 -9.49
CA PHE A 47 -10.77 0.52 -9.93
C PHE A 47 -9.36 1.09 -9.66
N ASN A 48 -9.23 2.07 -8.78
CA ASN A 48 -7.98 2.75 -8.41
C ASN A 48 -7.22 2.09 -7.26
N CYS A 49 -7.73 1.01 -6.68
CA CYS A 49 -7.09 0.36 -5.53
C CYS A 49 -5.62 0.00 -5.81
N GLY A 50 -5.30 -0.53 -6.99
CA GLY A 50 -3.92 -0.85 -7.38
C GLY A 50 -2.99 0.37 -7.45
N VAL A 51 -3.49 1.49 -7.97
CA VAL A 51 -2.73 2.76 -8.05
C VAL A 51 -2.45 3.31 -6.66
N ASN A 52 -3.48 3.31 -5.81
CA ASN A 52 -3.40 3.79 -4.44
C ASN A 52 -2.46 2.91 -3.59
N SER A 53 -2.52 1.58 -3.74
CA SER A 53 -1.60 0.65 -3.07
C SER A 53 -0.15 0.84 -3.51
N TYR A 54 0.10 1.03 -4.81
CA TYR A 54 1.45 1.29 -5.32
C TYR A 54 2.05 2.56 -4.72
N ARG A 55 1.25 3.63 -4.62
CA ARG A 55 1.69 4.89 -4.01
C ARG A 55 1.95 4.76 -2.52
N CYS A 56 1.04 4.13 -1.79
CA CYS A 56 1.21 3.93 -0.36
C CYS A 56 2.53 3.21 -0.04
N ARG A 57 2.94 2.27 -0.89
CA ARG A 57 4.24 1.59 -0.73
C ARG A 57 5.42 2.56 -0.84
N GLY A 58 5.44 3.41 -1.86
CA GLY A 58 6.52 4.40 -2.03
C GLY A 58 6.61 5.37 -0.85
N ASP A 59 5.44 5.82 -0.35
CA ASP A 59 5.38 6.70 0.83
C ASP A 59 5.85 5.96 2.10
N MET A 60 5.48 4.68 2.28
CA MET A 60 5.91 3.83 3.40
C MET A 60 7.43 3.61 3.44
N GLU A 61 8.07 3.41 2.30
CA GLU A 61 9.52 3.21 2.22
C GLU A 61 10.30 4.47 2.67
N SER A 62 9.66 5.63 2.70
CA SER A 62 10.25 6.92 3.07
C SER A 62 9.98 7.38 4.51
N THR A 63 9.11 6.69 5.26
CA THR A 63 8.68 7.10 6.60
C THR A 63 9.39 6.37 7.74
N THR A 64 9.68 7.11 8.82
CA THR A 64 10.13 6.57 10.11
C THR A 64 8.94 6.09 10.96
N GLU A 65 9.19 5.29 12.01
CA GLU A 65 8.14 4.78 12.92
C GLU A 65 7.23 5.88 13.51
N ASP A 66 7.73 7.11 13.66
CA ASP A 66 6.99 8.27 14.19
C ASP A 66 6.19 9.03 13.11
N ALA A 67 6.48 8.82 11.83
CA ALA A 67 5.88 9.54 10.71
C ALA A 67 4.53 8.93 10.25
N VAL A 68 3.97 7.97 11.00
CA VAL A 68 2.84 7.13 10.57
C VAL A 68 1.47 7.81 10.75
N THR A 69 1.40 9.08 10.36
CA THR A 69 0.15 9.83 10.22
C THR A 69 0.14 10.67 8.95
N THR A 70 0.88 10.24 7.92
CA THR A 70 0.84 10.90 6.61
C THR A 70 -0.54 10.70 5.99
N ASN A 71 -1.39 11.74 6.09
CA ASN A 71 -2.57 11.88 5.26
C ASN A 71 -2.11 11.90 3.80
N ILE A 72 -2.08 10.74 3.15
CA ILE A 72 -1.74 10.65 1.73
C ILE A 72 -2.81 11.43 0.97
N LYS A 73 -2.39 12.53 0.34
CA LYS A 73 -3.28 13.43 -0.40
C LYS A 73 -3.97 12.65 -1.51
N THR A 74 -5.29 12.77 -1.59
CA THR A 74 -6.07 12.26 -2.72
C THR A 74 -5.62 12.95 -4.00
N LEU A 75 -5.37 12.15 -5.03
CA LEU A 75 -4.98 12.66 -6.33
C LEU A 75 -6.19 13.18 -7.09
N SER A 76 -5.95 14.20 -7.91
CA SER A 76 -6.88 14.55 -8.97
C SER A 76 -7.01 13.41 -10.00
N GLU A 77 -8.12 13.39 -10.74
CA GLU A 77 -8.36 12.40 -11.78
C GLU A 77 -7.23 12.36 -12.82
N THR A 78 -6.74 13.52 -13.25
CA THR A 78 -5.61 13.65 -14.17
C THR A 78 -4.31 13.07 -13.60
N GLU A 79 -4.06 13.22 -12.30
CA GLU A 79 -2.90 12.62 -11.65
C GLU A 79 -3.04 11.09 -11.54
N LEU A 80 -4.25 10.58 -11.27
CA LEU A 80 -4.52 9.15 -11.28
C LEU A 80 -4.25 8.56 -12.66
N GLU A 81 -4.73 9.19 -13.73
CA GLU A 81 -4.49 8.74 -15.11
C GLU A 81 -2.99 8.69 -15.46
N LYS A 82 -2.23 9.70 -15.05
CA LYS A 82 -0.77 9.72 -15.24
C LYS A 82 -0.09 8.53 -14.56
N VAL A 83 -0.51 8.18 -13.34
CA VAL A 83 0.06 7.03 -12.63
C VAL A 83 -0.39 5.72 -13.28
N ARG A 84 -1.67 5.59 -13.66
CA ARG A 84 -2.18 4.42 -14.39
C ARG A 84 -1.41 4.18 -15.69
N TYR A 85 -1.20 5.22 -16.49
CA TYR A 85 -0.44 5.13 -17.73
C TYR A 85 1.00 4.67 -17.49
N LYS A 86 1.69 5.24 -16.48
CA LYS A 86 3.04 4.79 -16.10
C LYS A 86 3.07 3.32 -15.72
N LEU A 87 2.14 2.87 -14.86
CA LEU A 87 2.05 1.46 -14.45
C LEU A 87 1.76 0.54 -15.63
N PHE A 88 0.86 0.94 -16.52
CA PHE A 88 0.57 0.21 -17.75
C PHE A 88 1.82 0.05 -18.62
N CYS A 89 2.58 1.12 -18.85
CA CYS A 89 3.85 1.05 -19.58
C CYS A 89 4.84 0.09 -18.92
N TYR A 90 5.01 0.14 -17.59
CA TYR A 90 5.90 -0.78 -16.88
C TYR A 90 5.51 -2.25 -17.08
N VAL A 91 4.21 -2.56 -16.98
CA VAL A 91 3.71 -3.92 -17.21
C VAL A 91 3.95 -4.33 -18.67
N LEU A 92 3.60 -3.47 -19.62
CA LEU A 92 3.76 -3.75 -21.05
C LEU A 92 5.23 -3.98 -21.43
N PHE A 93 6.15 -3.10 -21.05
CA PHE A 93 7.57 -3.28 -21.32
C PHE A 93 8.16 -4.49 -20.59
N GLY A 94 7.70 -4.77 -19.36
CA GLY A 94 8.11 -5.95 -18.62
C GLY A 94 7.63 -7.26 -19.26
N LEU A 95 6.47 -7.26 -19.91
CA LEU A 95 5.97 -8.39 -20.69
C LEU A 95 6.76 -8.56 -21.99
N LEU A 96 6.95 -7.48 -22.75
CA LEU A 96 7.71 -7.51 -24.00
C LEU A 96 9.16 -7.96 -23.78
N ALA A 97 9.82 -7.51 -22.71
CA ALA A 97 11.17 -7.93 -22.37
C ALA A 97 11.28 -9.41 -21.92
N ARG A 98 10.15 -10.09 -21.64
CA ARG A 98 10.12 -11.52 -21.33
C ARG A 98 9.88 -12.38 -22.56
N ASP A 99 9.26 -11.84 -23.60
CA ASP A 99 9.02 -12.54 -24.87
C ASP A 99 10.29 -12.65 -25.74
N ASP A 100 11.34 -11.88 -25.44
CA ASP A 100 12.67 -12.00 -26.05
C ASP A 100 13.55 -13.11 -25.40
N LYS A 101 12.95 -14.06 -24.66
CA LYS A 101 13.58 -15.26 -24.09
C LYS A 101 12.87 -16.53 -24.51
#